data_AF-A0A9P9K608-F1
#
_entry.id   AF-A0A9P9K608-F1
#
_cell.length_a   1.000
_cell.length_b   1.000
_cell.length_c   1.000
_cell.angle_alpha   90.00
_cell.angle_beta   90.00
_cell.angle_gamma   90.00
#
_symmetry.space_group_name_H-M   'P 1'
#
loop_
_entity.id
_entity.type
_entity.pdbx_description
1 polymer ?
#
loop_
_entity_poly.entity_id
_entity_poly.type
_entity_poly.pdbx_seq_one_letter_code
_entity_poly.pdbx_strand_id
1 'polypeptide(L)'
;MNVNARMDINAGANWFSMLRKGRPMILGTHPREPQPANAFLAQMPLDILLIIASFLPLHAELIFTHTCVAIKKALTRPGSEERRLDWDEHLEYLTAVISNRTDRWVCDDCDRTHPTYTDDTPRTPMAPDCYRLKFFQVENPWTEPFKLPCHRHVQLALKYLRLGPQSTQEQAHLDELLSPGHLTETIHDSPSPTRGRGSIRLEQHYRLKVAHGRYLILYTCMYTLPEACWT
;
A
#
# COMPACT_ATOMS: atom_id res chain seq x y z
N MET A 1 -14.76 6.23 65.44
CA MET A 1 -14.27 4.91 65.02
C MET A 1 -13.30 5.12 63.86
N ASN A 2 -12.07 4.69 64.07
CA ASN A 2 -10.96 4.67 63.12
C ASN A 2 -11.13 3.47 62.18
N VAL A 3 -10.69 3.54 60.91
CA VAL A 3 -9.86 2.54 60.18
C VAL A 3 -9.63 3.03 58.73
N ASN A 4 -8.34 3.12 58.37
CA ASN A 4 -7.76 3.27 57.03
C ASN A 4 -8.08 2.11 56.07
N ALA A 5 -8.19 2.39 54.76
CA ALA A 5 -7.74 1.51 53.66
C ALA A 5 -7.56 2.37 52.39
N ARG A 6 -6.33 2.76 52.01
CA ARG A 6 -5.42 2.13 51.02
C ARG A 6 -5.96 2.05 49.57
N MET A 7 -5.15 2.59 48.66
CA MET A 7 -5.24 2.62 47.19
C MET A 7 -5.71 1.31 46.53
N ASP A 8 -6.38 1.46 45.39
CA ASP A 8 -6.03 0.71 44.17
C ASP A 8 -6.25 1.57 42.92
N ILE A 9 -5.13 1.89 42.24
CA ILE A 9 -5.10 2.49 40.90
C ILE A 9 -5.04 1.29 39.94
N ASN A 10 -6.21 0.84 39.49
CA ASN A 10 -6.34 -0.18 38.44
C ASN A 10 -7.65 0.04 37.68
N ALA A 11 -7.72 1.10 36.87
CA ALA A 11 -8.69 1.19 35.78
C ALA A 11 -7.99 0.65 34.53
N GLY A 12 -8.01 -0.69 34.42
CA GLY A 12 -7.37 -1.45 33.36
C GLY A 12 -7.84 -1.04 31.97
N ALA A 13 -6.85 -0.87 31.09
CA ALA A 13 -7.05 -0.81 29.65
C ALA A 13 -7.83 -2.05 29.20
N ASN A 14 -9.05 -1.82 28.73
CA ASN A 14 -9.93 -2.86 28.24
C ASN A 14 -9.47 -3.25 26.83
N TRP A 15 -8.66 -4.30 26.75
CA TRP A 15 -8.32 -4.96 25.50
C TRP A 15 -9.58 -5.64 24.96
N PHE A 16 -10.21 -5.03 23.96
CA PHE A 16 -11.18 -5.75 23.14
C PHE A 16 -10.44 -6.82 22.34
N SER A 17 -10.38 -8.01 22.92
CA SER A 17 -10.07 -9.28 22.28
C SER A 17 -10.99 -9.48 21.08
N MET A 18 -10.54 -9.11 19.89
CA MET A 18 -11.09 -9.68 18.66
C MET A 18 -10.66 -11.14 18.60
N LEU A 19 -11.44 -12.01 19.23
CA LEU A 19 -11.51 -13.43 18.90
C LEU A 19 -12.01 -13.57 17.45
N ARG A 20 -11.12 -13.32 16.48
CA ARG A 20 -11.30 -13.90 15.15
C ARG A 20 -11.10 -15.40 15.30
N LYS A 21 -12.15 -16.17 15.01
CA LYS A 21 -12.00 -17.55 14.49
C LYS A 21 -11.26 -17.49 13.14
N GLY A 22 -9.98 -17.12 13.19
CA GLY A 22 -9.04 -17.32 12.09
C GLY A 22 -8.54 -18.74 12.21
N ARG A 23 -8.69 -19.53 11.15
CA ARG A 23 -7.90 -20.76 10.99
C ARG A 23 -6.44 -20.41 11.26
N PRO A 24 -5.66 -21.26 11.93
CA PRO A 24 -4.23 -21.04 12.07
C PRO A 24 -3.67 -20.81 10.67
N MET A 25 -3.02 -19.66 10.47
CA MET A 25 -2.23 -19.40 9.28
C MET A 25 -1.10 -20.43 9.34
N ILE A 26 -1.31 -21.58 8.67
CA ILE A 26 -0.26 -22.55 8.44
C ILE A 26 0.74 -21.80 7.56
N LEU A 27 1.82 -21.32 8.19
CA LEU A 27 3.05 -21.01 7.48
C LEU A 27 3.32 -22.26 6.63
N GLY A 28 3.21 -22.14 5.31
CA GLY A 28 3.62 -23.20 4.41
C GLY A 28 5.00 -23.65 4.86
N THR A 29 5.11 -24.89 5.31
CA THR A 29 6.37 -25.54 5.62
C THR A 29 7.06 -25.78 4.29
N HIS A 30 7.62 -24.73 3.70
CA HIS A 30 8.67 -24.92 2.72
C HIS A 30 9.77 -25.72 3.41
N PRO A 31 10.28 -26.81 2.77
CA PRO A 31 11.46 -27.49 3.25
C PRO A 31 12.53 -26.43 3.49
N ARG A 32 12.97 -26.32 4.74
CA ARG A 32 13.96 -25.34 5.18
C ARG A 32 15.26 -25.72 4.50
N GLU A 33 15.56 -25.07 3.38
CA GLU A 33 16.84 -25.19 2.71
C GLU A 33 17.94 -24.94 3.78
N PRO A 34 18.98 -25.78 3.86
CA PRO A 34 20.03 -25.63 4.86
C PRO A 34 20.54 -24.19 4.83
N GLN A 35 20.56 -23.51 5.99
CA GLN A 35 21.13 -22.17 6.04
C GLN A 35 22.55 -22.25 5.48
N PRO A 36 22.92 -21.40 4.51
CA PRO A 36 24.27 -21.39 4.00
C PRO A 36 25.21 -21.14 5.16
N ALA A 37 26.25 -21.96 5.29
CA ALA A 37 27.21 -21.95 6.40
C ALA A 37 27.97 -20.61 6.57
N ASN A 38 27.70 -19.61 5.71
CA ASN A 38 28.42 -18.34 5.57
C ASN A 38 27.53 -17.10 5.80
N ALA A 39 26.46 -17.20 6.60
CA ALA A 39 25.62 -16.04 6.93
C ALA A 39 26.36 -15.10 7.91
N PHE A 40 27.17 -14.18 7.39
CA PHE A 40 28.01 -13.24 8.15
C PHE A 40 27.24 -12.53 9.28
N LEU A 41 26.07 -11.95 8.97
CA LEU A 41 25.25 -11.25 9.97
C LEU A 41 24.79 -12.16 11.11
N ALA A 42 24.52 -13.44 10.85
CA ALA A 42 24.10 -14.38 11.89
C ALA A 42 25.27 -14.84 12.78
N GLN A 43 26.50 -14.67 12.32
CA GLN A 43 27.73 -15.03 13.04
C GLN A 43 28.35 -13.82 13.78
N MET A 44 27.81 -12.62 13.60
CA MET A 44 28.31 -11.43 14.30
C MET A 44 28.07 -11.54 15.81
N PRO A 45 28.98 -10.99 16.64
CA PRO A 45 28.73 -10.84 18.06
C PRO A 45 27.44 -10.08 18.34
N LEU A 46 26.71 -10.50 19.37
CA LEU A 46 25.43 -9.89 19.76
C LEU A 46 25.54 -8.38 19.94
N ASP A 47 26.63 -7.91 20.55
CA ASP A 47 26.85 -6.48 20.81
C ASP A 47 26.87 -5.66 19.51
N ILE A 48 27.46 -6.20 18.44
CA ILE A 48 27.49 -5.52 17.13
C ILE A 48 26.10 -5.49 16.51
N LEU A 49 25.33 -6.57 16.61
CA LEU A 49 23.94 -6.62 16.14
C LEU A 49 23.06 -5.61 16.88
N LEU A 50 23.27 -5.45 18.19
CA LEU A 50 22.56 -4.46 19.00
C LEU A 50 22.94 -3.03 18.63
N ILE A 51 24.23 -2.77 18.35
CA ILE A 51 24.69 -1.47 17.87
C ILE A 51 24.02 -1.15 16.52
N ILE A 52 24.04 -2.08 15.57
CA ILE A 52 23.37 -1.89 14.27
C ILE A 52 21.89 -1.59 14.47
N ALA A 53 21.18 -2.41 15.26
CA ALA A 53 19.77 -2.24 15.54
C ALA A 53 19.45 -0.88 16.18
N SER A 54 20.34 -0.36 17.04
CA SER A 54 20.15 0.94 17.69
C SER A 54 20.20 2.14 16.75
N PHE A 55 20.79 1.98 15.55
CA PHE A 55 20.81 3.00 14.50
C PHE A 55 19.66 2.85 13.49
N LEU A 56 18.85 1.80 13.59
CA LEU A 56 17.73 1.59 12.68
C LEU A 56 16.46 2.31 13.20
N PRO A 57 15.66 2.92 12.31
CA PRO A 57 14.29 3.29 12.66
C PRO A 57 13.47 2.04 13.02
N LEU A 58 12.38 2.20 13.76
CA LEU A 58 11.70 1.07 14.40
C LEU A 58 11.18 0.06 13.37
N HIS A 59 10.63 0.53 12.25
CA HIS A 59 10.16 -0.35 11.18
C HIS A 59 11.29 -1.23 10.62
N ALA A 60 12.49 -0.67 10.43
CA ALA A 60 13.67 -1.36 9.91
C ALA A 60 14.24 -2.35 10.92
N GLU A 61 14.22 -2.00 12.21
CA GLU A 61 14.55 -2.91 13.31
C GLU A 61 13.61 -4.14 13.28
N LEU A 62 12.30 -3.92 13.16
CA LEU A 62 11.32 -5.00 13.06
C LEU A 62 11.56 -5.88 11.83
N ILE A 63 11.76 -5.29 10.65
CA ILE A 63 12.12 -6.04 9.42
C ILE A 63 13.39 -6.86 9.65
N PHE A 64 14.39 -6.30 10.34
CA PHE A 64 15.63 -7.00 10.64
C PHE A 64 15.38 -8.25 11.49
N THR A 65 14.46 -8.20 12.46
CA THR A 65 14.04 -9.38 13.24
C THR A 65 13.36 -10.46 12.40
N HIS A 66 12.81 -10.13 11.24
CA HIS A 66 12.17 -11.10 10.33
C HIS A 66 13.17 -11.85 9.44
N THR A 67 14.45 -11.46 9.40
CA THR A 67 15.45 -12.07 8.52
C THR A 67 15.80 -13.50 8.91
N CYS A 68 16.03 -13.78 10.19
CA CYS A 68 16.29 -15.13 10.68
C CYS A 68 15.96 -15.32 12.16
N VAL A 69 15.82 -16.58 12.58
CA VAL A 69 15.48 -16.94 13.97
C VAL A 69 16.57 -16.49 14.96
N ALA A 70 17.84 -16.53 14.57
CA ALA A 70 18.95 -16.09 15.43
C ALA A 70 18.87 -14.59 15.72
N ILE A 71 18.73 -13.76 14.67
CA ILE A 71 18.56 -12.30 14.79
C ILE A 71 17.28 -11.98 15.56
N LYS A 72 16.17 -12.67 15.26
CA LYS A 72 14.93 -12.52 16.02
C LYS A 72 15.15 -12.71 17.52
N LYS A 73 15.79 -13.82 17.93
CA LYS A 73 16.06 -14.12 19.34
C LYS A 73 17.01 -13.10 19.97
N ALA A 74 18.02 -12.64 19.22
CA ALA A 74 18.98 -11.65 19.67
C ALA A 74 18.35 -10.28 19.95
N LEU A 75 17.39 -9.87 19.10
CA LEU A 75 16.82 -8.51 19.12
C LEU A 75 15.47 -8.43 19.82
N THR A 76 14.73 -9.54 19.98
CA THR A 76 13.45 -9.54 20.72
C THR A 76 13.74 -9.44 22.22
N ARG A 77 13.79 -8.22 22.75
CA ARG A 77 13.97 -7.96 24.19
C ARG A 77 12.61 -7.96 24.91
N PRO A 78 12.49 -8.62 26.08
CA PRO A 78 11.37 -8.37 26.97
C PRO A 78 11.47 -6.92 27.49
N GLY A 79 10.50 -6.08 27.16
CA GLY A 79 10.43 -4.68 27.62
C GLY A 79 10.43 -3.61 26.52
N SER A 80 10.50 -3.95 25.24
CA SER A 80 10.40 -2.97 24.13
C SER A 80 8.95 -2.53 23.81
N GLU A 81 7.98 -2.84 24.68
CA GLU A 81 6.55 -2.65 24.43
C GLU A 81 6.11 -1.17 24.32
N GLU A 82 7.00 -0.23 24.63
CA GLU A 82 6.71 1.21 24.60
C GLU A 82 6.88 1.85 23.20
N ARG A 83 7.71 1.27 22.32
CA ARG A 83 7.95 1.84 20.99
C ARG A 83 6.87 1.34 20.03
N ARG A 84 5.94 2.23 19.66
CA ARG A 84 4.93 1.99 18.63
C ARG A 84 5.36 2.66 17.34
N LEU A 85 5.11 2.00 16.21
CA LEU A 85 5.26 2.61 14.90
C LEU A 85 4.26 3.76 14.78
N ASP A 86 4.73 4.90 14.29
CA ASP A 86 3.80 5.89 13.74
C ASP A 86 3.20 5.40 12.42
N TRP A 87 2.37 6.25 11.80
CA TRP A 87 1.66 5.89 10.58
C TRP A 87 2.60 5.68 9.38
N ASP A 88 3.58 6.56 9.19
CA ASP A 88 4.55 6.48 8.09
C ASP A 88 5.45 5.25 8.27
N GLU A 89 5.98 5.05 9.47
CA GLU A 89 6.80 3.88 9.81
C GLU A 89 6.03 2.57 9.63
N HIS A 90 4.73 2.55 9.94
CA HIS A 90 3.89 1.38 9.75
C HIS A 90 3.65 1.07 8.27
N LEU A 91 3.47 2.07 7.41
CA LEU A 91 3.38 1.86 5.96
C LEU A 91 4.71 1.38 5.36
N GLU A 92 5.84 1.92 5.82
CA GLU A 92 7.18 1.46 5.40
C GLU A 92 7.42 0.00 5.83
N TYR A 93 7.05 -0.34 7.08
CA TYR A 93 7.08 -1.70 7.58
C TYR A 93 6.27 -2.65 6.70
N LEU A 94 5.00 -2.33 6.43
CA LEU A 94 4.14 -3.17 5.59
C LEU A 94 4.71 -3.34 4.18
N THR A 95 5.19 -2.25 3.59
CA THR A 95 5.77 -2.24 2.24
C THR A 95 6.97 -3.17 2.15
N ALA A 96 7.86 -3.12 3.15
CA ALA A 96 9.01 -4.02 3.22
C ALA A 96 8.60 -5.48 3.42
N VAL A 97 7.66 -5.76 4.32
CA VAL A 97 7.18 -7.14 4.60
C VAL A 97 6.59 -7.81 3.35
N ILE A 98 5.85 -7.06 2.54
CA ILE A 98 5.27 -7.59 1.30
C ILE A 98 6.11 -7.29 0.05
N SER A 99 7.33 -6.78 0.21
CA SER A 99 8.16 -6.32 -0.91
C SER A 99 8.33 -7.43 -1.94
N ASN A 100 8.60 -8.66 -1.50
CA ASN A 100 8.84 -9.84 -2.34
C ASN A 100 7.56 -10.63 -2.67
N ARG A 101 6.39 -9.99 -2.57
CA ARG A 101 5.09 -10.60 -2.85
C ARG A 101 4.35 -9.80 -3.91
N THR A 102 4.03 -10.46 -5.02
CA THR A 102 3.22 -9.91 -6.13
C THR A 102 1.72 -10.10 -5.90
N ASP A 103 1.33 -11.02 -5.02
CA ASP A 103 -0.06 -11.32 -4.67
C ASP A 103 -0.70 -10.32 -3.70
N ARG A 104 0.06 -9.30 -3.27
CA ARG A 104 -0.38 -8.28 -2.32
C ARG A 104 0.16 -6.88 -2.61
N TRP A 105 -0.57 -5.87 -2.16
CA TRP A 105 -0.16 -4.46 -2.15
C TRP A 105 -0.53 -3.78 -0.83
N VAL A 106 0.09 -2.64 -0.50
CA VAL A 106 -0.19 -1.86 0.72
C VAL A 106 -1.17 -0.73 0.41
N CYS A 107 -2.27 -0.66 1.16
CA CYS A 107 -3.24 0.42 1.08
C CYS A 107 -2.88 1.54 2.05
N ASP A 108 -2.74 2.74 1.50
CA ASP A 108 -2.48 4.01 2.18
C ASP A 108 -3.72 4.56 2.90
N ASP A 109 -4.94 4.09 2.60
CA ASP A 109 -6.14 4.56 3.32
C ASP A 109 -6.42 3.81 4.62
N CYS A 110 -6.07 2.53 4.68
CA CYS A 110 -6.42 1.66 5.82
C CYS A 110 -5.27 0.95 6.49
N ASP A 111 -4.05 1.20 6.03
CA ASP A 111 -2.81 0.77 6.67
C ASP A 111 -2.71 -0.76 6.74
N ARG A 112 -3.13 -1.42 5.66
CA ARG A 112 -3.20 -2.88 5.54
C ARG A 112 -2.73 -3.35 4.19
N THR A 113 -2.49 -4.66 4.11
CA THR A 113 -2.21 -5.35 2.85
C THR A 113 -3.49 -5.92 2.26
N HIS A 114 -3.65 -5.76 0.96
CA HIS A 114 -4.78 -6.27 0.19
C HIS A 114 -4.29 -7.30 -0.84
N PRO A 115 -5.14 -8.26 -1.23
CA PRO A 115 -4.84 -9.13 -2.35
C PRO A 115 -4.72 -8.33 -3.65
N THR A 116 -3.91 -8.84 -4.57
CA THR A 116 -3.85 -8.36 -5.94
C THR A 116 -5.00 -8.97 -6.73
N TYR A 117 -5.78 -8.12 -7.40
CA TYR A 117 -6.76 -8.53 -8.39
C TYR A 117 -6.21 -8.16 -9.77
N THR A 118 -6.14 -9.12 -10.68
CA THR A 118 -5.54 -8.93 -12.02
C THR A 118 -6.49 -8.25 -13.00
N ASP A 119 -7.77 -8.18 -12.67
CA ASP A 119 -8.79 -7.44 -13.42
C ASP A 119 -8.80 -5.93 -13.05
N ASP A 120 -8.07 -5.56 -11.99
CA ASP A 120 -7.95 -4.20 -11.49
C ASP A 120 -6.84 -3.44 -12.21
N THR A 121 -7.23 -2.66 -13.21
CA THR A 121 -6.31 -1.90 -14.05
C THR A 121 -6.63 -0.40 -14.01
N PRO A 122 -5.72 0.50 -14.43
CA PRO A 122 -6.05 1.92 -14.58
C PRO A 122 -7.27 2.18 -15.47
N ARG A 123 -7.56 1.30 -16.44
CA ARG A 123 -8.71 1.42 -17.35
C ARG A 123 -10.00 0.91 -16.70
N THR A 124 -9.89 -0.14 -15.90
CA THR A 124 -10.99 -0.79 -15.18
C THR A 124 -10.70 -0.82 -13.68
N PRO A 125 -10.62 0.35 -13.02
CA PRO A 125 -10.24 0.39 -11.62
C PRO A 125 -11.32 -0.26 -10.77
N MET A 126 -10.95 -1.25 -9.98
CA MET A 126 -11.82 -1.85 -8.98
C MET A 126 -11.80 -1.01 -7.70
N ALA A 127 -12.95 -0.95 -7.01
CA ALA A 127 -12.99 -0.40 -5.68
C ALA A 127 -12.22 -1.34 -4.73
N PRO A 128 -11.26 -0.85 -3.93
CA PRO A 128 -10.59 -1.71 -2.96
C PRO A 128 -11.56 -2.16 -1.86
N ASP A 129 -11.38 -3.39 -1.36
CA ASP A 129 -12.13 -3.95 -0.23
C ASP A 129 -11.71 -3.32 1.11
N CYS A 130 -11.82 -1.99 1.20
CA CYS A 130 -11.38 -1.19 2.32
C CYS A 130 -12.59 -0.60 3.06
N TYR A 131 -12.66 -0.84 4.38
CA TYR A 131 -13.73 -0.31 5.24
C TYR A 131 -13.47 1.13 5.71
N ARG A 132 -12.30 1.71 5.41
CA ARG A 132 -11.93 3.07 5.83
C ARG A 132 -11.85 4.01 4.63
N LEU A 133 -12.95 4.67 4.32
CA LEU A 133 -13.02 5.82 3.42
C LEU A 133 -12.44 7.08 4.10
N LYS A 134 -11.21 7.02 4.61
CA LYS A 134 -10.69 8.13 5.42
C LYS A 134 -10.22 9.32 4.59
N PHE A 135 -9.86 9.15 3.32
CA PHE A 135 -9.17 10.22 2.57
C PHE A 135 -9.61 10.44 1.11
N PHE A 136 -10.47 9.59 0.53
CA PHE A 136 -10.93 9.77 -0.86
C PHE A 136 -12.18 10.64 -1.05
N GLN A 137 -12.68 11.31 -0.02
CA GLN A 137 -13.71 12.35 -0.19
C GLN A 137 -13.12 13.75 -0.38
N VAL A 138 -11.92 13.86 -0.94
CA VAL A 138 -11.63 15.07 -1.70
C VAL A 138 -12.41 14.90 -3.00
N GLU A 139 -13.63 15.44 -3.03
CA GLU A 139 -14.25 15.90 -4.28
C GLU A 139 -13.25 16.88 -4.87
N ASN A 140 -12.28 16.38 -5.64
CA ASN A 140 -11.53 17.24 -6.50
C ASN A 140 -12.46 17.49 -7.69
N PRO A 141 -12.84 18.75 -7.97
CA PRO A 141 -13.64 19.09 -9.15
C PRO A 141 -12.98 18.60 -10.46
N TRP A 142 -11.70 18.24 -10.39
CA TRP A 142 -10.85 17.68 -11.42
C TRP A 142 -10.55 16.17 -11.25
N THR A 143 -11.31 15.37 -10.48
CA THR A 143 -11.09 13.90 -10.39
C THR A 143 -12.22 13.05 -10.90
N GLU A 144 -13.46 13.53 -10.93
CA GLU A 144 -14.57 12.71 -11.43
C GLU A 144 -14.36 12.21 -12.88
N PRO A 145 -13.71 12.96 -13.79
CA PRO A 145 -13.42 12.45 -15.12
C PRO A 145 -12.01 11.89 -15.33
N PHE A 146 -11.13 11.87 -14.32
CA PHE A 146 -9.70 11.54 -14.52
C PHE A 146 -9.37 10.13 -14.00
N LYS A 147 -9.37 9.16 -14.91
CA LYS A 147 -8.98 7.77 -14.62
C LYS A 147 -7.46 7.61 -14.62
N LEU A 148 -6.80 8.21 -13.62
CA LEU A 148 -5.36 8.03 -13.40
C LEU A 148 -5.06 6.71 -12.67
N PRO A 149 -3.88 6.10 -12.90
CA PRO A 149 -3.43 4.96 -12.10
C PRO A 149 -3.43 5.29 -10.58
N CYS A 150 -4.14 4.50 -9.79
CA CYS A 150 -4.09 4.55 -8.33
C CYS A 150 -2.76 4.03 -7.78
N HIS A 151 -2.46 4.34 -6.52
CA HIS A 151 -1.24 3.94 -5.82
C HIS A 151 -0.94 2.44 -5.90
N ARG A 152 -1.97 1.59 -5.79
CA ARG A 152 -1.84 0.12 -5.94
C ARG A 152 -1.35 -0.32 -7.32
N HIS A 153 -1.80 0.33 -8.40
CA HIS A 153 -1.35 0.04 -9.76
C HIS A 153 0.15 0.33 -9.91
N VAL A 154 0.60 1.45 -9.32
CA VAL A 154 2.01 1.84 -9.30
C VAL A 154 2.84 0.81 -8.54
N GLN A 155 2.42 0.43 -7.32
CA GLN A 155 3.13 -0.58 -6.52
C GLN A 155 3.25 -1.91 -7.27
N LEU A 156 2.17 -2.39 -7.88
CA LEU A 156 2.16 -3.66 -8.58
C LEU A 156 3.04 -3.64 -9.83
N ALA A 157 2.98 -2.58 -10.64
CA ALA A 157 3.85 -2.43 -11.81
C ALA A 157 5.33 -2.46 -11.41
N LEU A 158 5.71 -1.71 -10.37
CA LEU A 158 7.09 -1.70 -9.86
C LEU A 158 7.50 -3.07 -9.31
N LYS A 159 6.60 -3.78 -8.61
CA LYS A 159 6.87 -5.13 -8.10
C LYS A 159 7.07 -6.14 -9.22
N TYR A 160 6.18 -6.20 -10.21
CA TYR A 160 6.31 -7.11 -11.34
C TYR A 160 7.61 -6.89 -12.12
N LEU A 161 7.98 -5.62 -12.36
CA LEU A 161 9.24 -5.30 -13.03
C LEU A 161 10.48 -5.69 -12.21
N ARG A 162 10.43 -5.56 -10.88
CA ARG A 162 11.55 -5.88 -9.99
C ARG A 162 11.70 -7.38 -9.76
N LEU A 163 10.60 -8.10 -9.57
CA LEU A 163 10.58 -9.52 -9.18
C LEU A 163 10.46 -10.46 -10.38
N GLY A 164 10.03 -9.95 -11.53
CA GLY A 164 9.57 -10.76 -12.65
C GLY A 164 8.15 -11.30 -12.39
N PRO A 165 7.24 -11.23 -13.38
CA PRO A 165 5.97 -11.94 -13.32
C PRO A 165 6.17 -13.44 -13.14
N GLN A 166 5.44 -14.04 -12.21
CA GLN A 166 5.51 -15.46 -11.85
C GLN A 166 4.52 -16.31 -12.67
N SER A 167 3.64 -15.67 -13.45
CA SER A 167 2.67 -16.34 -14.31
C SER A 167 2.35 -15.52 -15.56
N THR A 168 1.72 -16.14 -16.55
CA THR A 168 1.20 -15.47 -17.74
C THR A 168 0.12 -14.44 -17.40
N GLN A 169 -0.67 -14.68 -16.35
CA GLN A 169 -1.68 -13.75 -15.87
C GLN A 169 -1.05 -12.49 -15.27
N GLU A 170 0.03 -12.64 -14.49
CA GLU A 170 0.78 -11.50 -13.96
C GLU A 170 1.49 -10.71 -15.06
N GLN A 171 1.99 -11.39 -16.10
CA GLN A 171 2.58 -10.71 -17.26
C GLN A 171 1.52 -9.89 -18.02
N ALA A 172 0.37 -10.49 -18.32
CA ALA A 172 -0.73 -9.78 -18.97
C ALA A 172 -1.22 -8.60 -18.12
N HIS A 173 -1.31 -8.79 -16.80
CA HIS A 173 -1.65 -7.71 -15.88
C HIS A 173 -0.62 -6.59 -15.92
N LEU A 174 0.69 -6.88 -15.89
CA LEU A 174 1.74 -5.87 -16.05
C LEU A 174 1.62 -5.10 -17.37
N ASP A 175 1.35 -5.80 -18.47
CA ASP A 175 1.19 -5.17 -19.78
C ASP A 175 0.01 -4.19 -19.78
N GLU A 176 -1.10 -4.55 -19.13
CA GLU A 176 -2.24 -3.65 -18.93
C GLU A 176 -1.92 -2.47 -18.00
N LEU A 177 -1.18 -2.70 -16.90
CA LEU A 177 -0.74 -1.65 -15.96
C LEU A 177 0.21 -0.62 -16.60
N LEU A 178 0.89 -0.98 -17.69
CA LEU A 178 1.77 -0.10 -18.46
C LEU A 178 1.15 0.36 -19.78
N SER A 179 -0.04 -0.14 -20.11
CA SER A 179 -0.72 0.20 -21.35
C SER A 179 -1.06 1.69 -21.41
N PRO A 180 -0.83 2.35 -22.56
CA PRO A 180 -1.35 3.70 -22.75
C PRO A 180 -2.88 3.68 -22.73
N GLY A 181 -3.48 4.74 -22.21
CA GLY A 181 -4.92 4.90 -22.21
C GLY A 181 -5.36 6.15 -22.94
N HIS A 182 -6.59 6.07 -23.45
CA HIS A 182 -7.33 7.16 -24.04
C HIS A 182 -8.74 7.15 -23.47
N LEU A 183 -9.21 8.29 -23.00
CA LEU A 183 -10.54 8.45 -22.43
C LEU A 183 -11.19 9.69 -23.04
N THR A 184 -12.40 9.52 -23.56
CA THR A 184 -13.23 10.63 -24.01
C THR A 184 -14.43 10.73 -23.07
N GLU A 185 -14.60 11.88 -22.44
CA GLU A 185 -15.74 12.16 -21.58
C GLU A 185 -16.44 13.45 -22.02
N THR A 186 -17.74 13.52 -21.79
CA THR A 186 -18.53 14.74 -22.03
C THR A 186 -18.91 15.32 -20.69
N ILE A 187 -18.32 16.47 -20.36
CA ILE A 187 -18.65 17.21 -19.15
C ILE A 187 -19.87 18.08 -19.49
N HIS A 188 -20.93 17.94 -18.69
CA HIS A 188 -22.10 18.81 -18.79
C HIS A 188 -22.01 19.89 -17.73
N ASP A 189 -22.19 21.15 -18.12
CA ASP A 189 -22.40 22.20 -17.14
C ASP A 189 -23.67 21.89 -16.33
N SER A 190 -23.57 22.02 -15.00
CA SER A 190 -24.72 21.93 -14.10
C SER A 190 -25.82 22.88 -14.57
N PRO A 191 -27.12 22.53 -14.37
CA PRO A 191 -28.23 23.34 -14.86
C PRO A 191 -28.29 24.68 -14.11
N SER A 192 -27.59 25.69 -14.62
CA SER A 192 -27.83 27.08 -14.26
C SER A 192 -29.04 27.57 -15.05
N PRO A 193 -30.07 28.14 -14.41
CA PRO A 193 -31.29 28.60 -15.09
C PRO A 193 -31.06 29.78 -16.05
N THR A 194 -29.84 30.32 -16.16
CA THR A 194 -29.54 31.56 -16.92
C THR A 194 -28.53 31.40 -18.05
N ARG A 195 -27.89 30.23 -18.22
CA ARG A 195 -27.00 29.97 -19.36
C ARG A 195 -27.42 28.67 -20.04
N GLY A 196 -27.51 28.69 -21.37
CA GLY A 196 -27.81 27.51 -22.17
C GLY A 196 -26.88 26.33 -21.81
N ARG A 197 -27.38 25.11 -22.00
CA ARG A 197 -26.65 23.87 -21.72
C ARG A 197 -25.41 23.78 -22.61
N GLY A 198 -24.25 24.17 -22.08
CA GLY A 198 -22.96 23.85 -22.67
C GLY A 198 -22.57 22.42 -22.30
N SER A 199 -22.01 21.68 -23.26
CA SER A 199 -21.18 20.51 -22.97
C SER A 199 -19.73 20.85 -23.31
N ILE A 200 -18.77 20.16 -22.72
CA ILE A 200 -17.36 20.22 -23.10
C ILE A 200 -16.92 18.79 -23.36
N ARG A 201 -16.34 18.52 -24.53
CA ARG A 201 -15.70 17.23 -24.78
C ARG A 201 -14.29 17.27 -24.20
N LEU A 202 -14.03 16.38 -23.26
CA LEU A 202 -12.72 16.16 -22.67
C LEU A 202 -12.10 14.92 -23.30
N GLU A 203 -10.95 15.07 -23.95
CA GLU A 203 -10.11 13.97 -24.42
C GLU A 203 -8.86 13.90 -23.57
N GLN A 204 -8.63 12.73 -22.98
CA GLN A 204 -7.52 12.46 -22.10
C GLN A 204 -6.66 11.37 -22.70
N HIS A 205 -5.35 11.58 -22.72
CA HIS A 205 -4.38 10.55 -23.06
C HIS A 205 -3.39 10.42 -21.92
N TYR A 206 -3.04 9.17 -21.59
CA TYR A 206 -1.96 8.91 -20.66
C TYR A 206 -1.00 7.86 -21.21
N ARG A 207 0.29 8.04 -20.93
CA ARG A 207 1.36 7.09 -21.20
C ARG A 207 2.11 6.80 -19.93
N LEU A 208 2.31 5.52 -19.68
CA LEU A 208 2.90 5.00 -18.46
C LEU A 208 4.27 4.43 -18.80
N LYS A 209 5.27 4.74 -17.98
CA LYS A 209 6.62 4.22 -18.16
C LYS A 209 7.30 4.05 -16.81
N VAL A 210 8.01 2.94 -16.66
CA VAL A 210 8.96 2.80 -15.55
C VAL A 210 10.37 3.06 -16.06
N ALA A 211 11.08 3.98 -15.39
CA ALA A 211 12.46 4.32 -15.70
C ALA A 211 13.24 4.40 -14.39
N HIS A 212 14.34 3.64 -14.28
CA HIS A 212 15.19 3.61 -13.08
C HIS A 212 14.40 3.36 -11.77
N GLY A 213 13.44 2.43 -11.81
CA GLY A 213 12.58 2.11 -10.66
C GLY A 213 11.54 3.17 -10.31
N ARG A 214 11.37 4.21 -11.14
CA ARG A 214 10.35 5.25 -10.95
C ARG A 214 9.23 5.08 -11.95
N TYR A 215 7.99 5.16 -11.46
CA TYR A 215 6.80 5.13 -12.29
C TYR A 215 6.46 6.55 -12.75
N LEU A 216 6.43 6.75 -14.06
CA LEU A 216 6.22 8.04 -14.71
C LEU A 216 4.90 8.01 -15.48
N ILE A 217 4.10 9.06 -15.31
CA ILE A 217 2.84 9.26 -16.01
C ILE A 217 2.99 10.53 -16.84
N LEU A 218 2.96 10.38 -18.16
CA LEU A 218 2.74 11.51 -19.06
C LEU A 218 1.25 11.59 -19.34
N TYR A 219 0.64 12.73 -19.01
CA TYR A 219 -0.78 12.94 -19.12
C TYR A 219 -1.07 14.19 -19.96
N THR A 220 -1.98 14.08 -20.93
CA THR A 220 -2.41 15.21 -21.78
C THR A 220 -3.93 15.28 -21.83
N CYS A 221 -4.44 16.50 -21.65
CA CYS A 221 -5.86 16.83 -21.72
C CYS A 221 -6.13 17.78 -22.88
N MET A 222 -7.18 17.51 -23.65
CA MET A 222 -7.70 18.40 -24.68
C MET A 222 -9.17 18.69 -24.40
N TYR A 223 -9.52 19.98 -24.38
CA TYR A 223 -10.89 20.45 -24.18
C TYR A 223 -11.42 20.97 -25.50
N THR A 224 -12.52 20.41 -25.98
CA THR A 224 -13.19 20.85 -27.20
C THR A 224 -14.56 21.41 -26.84
N LEU A 225 -14.79 22.68 -27.17
CA LEU A 225 -16.11 23.29 -27.10
C LEU A 225 -16.96 22.74 -28.26
N PRO A 226 -18.24 22.38 -28.03
CA PRO A 226 -19.17 22.10 -29.10
C PRO A 226 -19.23 23.33 -29.99
N GLU A 227 -19.18 23.14 -31.30
CA GLU A 227 -19.44 24.22 -32.23
C GLU A 227 -20.78 24.85 -31.85
N ALA A 228 -20.75 26.13 -31.48
CA ALA A 228 -21.96 26.87 -31.26
C ALA A 228 -22.75 26.82 -32.57
N CYS A 229 -23.91 26.15 -32.56
CA CYS A 229 -24.91 26.33 -33.61
C CYS A 229 -25.36 27.80 -33.53
N TRP A 230 -24.61 28.69 -34.19
CA TRP A 230 -25.05 30.03 -34.50
C TRP A 230 -26.09 29.88 -35.62
N THR A 231 -27.35 29.66 -35.23
CA THR A 231 -28.53 29.83 -36.07
C THR A 231 -29.30 31.05 -35.62
#